data_AF-A0A6J7LFH3-F1
#
_entry.id   AF-A0A6J7LFH3-F1
#
_cell.length_a   1.000
_cell.length_b   1.000
_cell.length_c   1.000
_cell.angle_alpha   90.00
_cell.angle_beta   90.00
_cell.angle_gamma   90.00
#
_symmetry.space_group_name_H-M   'P 1'
#
loop_
_entity.id
_entity.type
_entity.pdbx_description
1 polymer ?
#
loop_
_entity_poly.entity_id
_entity_poly.type
_entity_poly.pdbx_seq_one_letter_code
_entity_poly.pdbx_strand_id
1 'polypeptide(L)'
;MTDHAVRPARQRDLAHLGIEDASHGPGFVVVAGDPALGHARVDLLDGHAHLARLAPGVDLDGSTARALVEAASERLAAKGHGQLTALPFAGPEAATYADLGFAEIPSEEPLPGPLSTMREEPGHVLVRRVLRSHRTAADLTDFLPVLDAAPREVGTLRAVIRRPAPGEREVLEVGHLDLAEGLVGDTWAERGSRRTPDGSAHPDMQLNLMSHRLVEFLAQDPEREALAGDQMFLDLDLSHDHLPAWSELHIGGPDGAVIVVTDQPHNGCGKFIARFGKDAMGFVNGPEGKPRRLRGLCAKVVRPGPVRPGDRVVVVRPSTPVGEPSGK
;
A
#
# COMPACT_ATOMS: atom_id res chain seq x y z
N MET A 1 -20.51 -7.22 -1.81
CA MET A 1 -19.47 -7.06 -0.77
C MET A 1 -19.16 -5.58 -0.66
N THR A 2 -19.53 -4.96 0.45
CA THR A 2 -19.34 -3.52 0.66
C THR A 2 -17.90 -3.24 1.06
N ASP A 3 -17.17 -2.58 0.16
CA ASP A 3 -15.86 -1.95 0.38
C ASP A 3 -15.99 -0.93 1.53
N HIS A 4 -15.77 -1.39 2.76
CA HIS A 4 -15.94 -0.54 3.91
C HIS A 4 -14.69 0.33 4.08
N ALA A 5 -14.76 1.56 3.56
CA ALA A 5 -13.78 2.59 3.87
C ALA A 5 -13.60 2.68 5.40
N VAL A 6 -12.40 2.34 5.88
CA VAL A 6 -12.05 2.49 7.29
C VAL A 6 -11.79 3.96 7.57
N ARG A 7 -12.40 4.48 8.64
CA ARG A 7 -12.35 5.90 9.00
C ARG A 7 -12.41 6.08 10.52
N PRO A 8 -11.97 7.24 11.04
CA PRO A 8 -12.26 7.60 12.43
C PRO A 8 -13.76 7.52 12.70
N ALA A 9 -14.12 6.98 13.87
CA ALA A 9 -15.50 6.95 14.33
C ALA A 9 -16.04 8.37 14.52
N ARG A 10 -17.29 8.59 14.11
CA ARG A 10 -18.09 9.79 14.42
C ARG A 10 -19.02 9.44 15.59
N GLN A 11 -19.55 10.47 16.27
CA GLN A 11 -20.49 10.28 17.38
C GLN A 11 -21.65 9.32 17.05
N ARG A 12 -22.21 9.46 15.84
CA ARG A 12 -23.31 8.60 15.36
C ARG A 12 -22.92 7.14 15.24
N ASP A 13 -21.66 6.84 14.92
CA ASP A 13 -21.19 5.46 14.76
C ASP A 13 -21.01 4.81 16.13
N LEU A 14 -20.47 5.55 17.10
CA LEU A 14 -20.33 5.08 18.49
C LEU A 14 -21.71 4.72 19.07
N ALA A 15 -22.68 5.62 18.91
CA ALA A 15 -24.06 5.38 19.34
C ALA A 15 -24.68 4.17 18.61
N HIS A 16 -24.49 4.06 17.29
CA HIS A 16 -25.01 2.95 16.50
C HIS A 16 -24.44 1.60 16.92
N LEU A 17 -23.15 1.55 17.23
CA LEU A 17 -22.45 0.33 17.63
C LEU A 17 -22.59 0.02 19.14
N GLY A 18 -23.34 0.83 19.89
CA GLY A 18 -23.44 0.69 21.34
C GLY A 18 -22.09 0.81 22.05
N ILE A 19 -21.13 1.50 21.42
CA ILE A 19 -19.85 1.82 22.05
C ILE A 19 -20.14 3.01 22.94
N GLU A 20 -20.25 2.77 24.24
CA GLU A 20 -20.34 3.86 25.20
C GLU A 20 -19.22 4.85 24.92
N ASP A 21 -19.55 6.14 24.90
CA ASP A 21 -18.59 7.25 24.92
C ASP A 21 -17.94 7.28 26.31
N ALA A 22 -17.29 6.17 26.66
CA ALA A 22 -16.67 5.98 27.94
C ALA A 22 -15.40 6.82 27.92
N SER A 23 -15.54 8.01 28.46
CA SER A 23 -14.54 8.95 28.95
C SER A 23 -13.56 8.33 29.98
N HIS A 24 -13.02 7.14 29.70
CA HIS A 24 -12.13 6.38 30.58
C HIS A 24 -10.77 6.11 29.92
N GLY A 25 -10.15 7.18 29.44
CA GLY A 25 -8.73 7.19 29.07
C GLY A 25 -8.44 7.77 27.68
N PRO A 26 -7.18 8.17 27.42
CA PRO A 26 -6.75 8.57 26.09
C PRO A 26 -6.85 7.38 25.11
N GLY A 27 -7.30 7.61 23.87
CA GLY A 27 -7.55 6.52 22.90
C GLY A 27 -8.24 6.98 21.62
N PHE A 28 -8.65 6.05 20.76
CA PHE A 28 -9.50 6.32 19.59
C PHE A 28 -10.22 5.07 19.09
N VAL A 29 -11.28 5.29 18.29
CA VAL A 29 -12.01 4.23 17.57
C VAL A 29 -11.92 4.47 16.07
N VAL A 30 -11.67 3.41 15.32
CA VAL A 30 -11.84 3.37 13.85
C VAL A 30 -12.99 2.44 13.50
N VAL A 31 -13.74 2.78 12.46
CA VAL A 31 -14.91 2.04 11.99
C VAL A 31 -14.76 1.68 10.52
N ALA A 32 -15.29 0.53 10.15
CA ALA A 32 -15.41 0.08 8.78
C ALA A 32 -16.84 0.39 8.28
N GLY A 33 -16.97 1.23 7.25
CA GLY A 33 -18.22 1.45 6.52
C GLY A 33 -18.99 2.74 6.85
N ASP A 34 -20.07 2.96 6.11
CA ASP A 34 -21.09 3.99 6.39
C ASP A 34 -22.46 3.46 5.87
N PRO A 35 -23.33 2.90 6.74
CA PRO A 35 -23.21 2.83 8.19
C PRO A 35 -22.05 1.94 8.67
N ALA A 36 -21.55 2.19 9.88
CA ALA A 36 -20.45 1.42 10.45
C ALA A 36 -20.88 -0.02 10.74
N LEU A 37 -20.20 -1.00 10.14
CA LEU A 37 -20.48 -2.43 10.32
C LEU A 37 -19.52 -3.13 11.27
N GLY A 38 -18.33 -2.56 11.47
CA GLY A 38 -17.30 -3.07 12.36
C GLY A 38 -16.45 -1.94 12.94
N HIS A 39 -15.72 -2.22 14.02
CA HIS A 39 -14.84 -1.27 14.68
C HIS A 39 -13.61 -1.91 15.32
N ALA A 40 -12.58 -1.09 15.49
CA ALA A 40 -11.46 -1.36 16.39
C ALA A 40 -11.30 -0.18 17.36
N ARG A 41 -11.18 -0.50 18.64
CA ARG A 41 -10.93 0.46 19.72
C ARG A 41 -9.51 0.29 20.22
N VAL A 42 -8.77 1.40 20.22
CA VAL A 42 -7.43 1.49 20.78
C VAL A 42 -7.44 2.40 22.00
N ASP A 43 -6.95 1.87 23.11
CA ASP A 43 -6.75 2.60 24.36
C ASP A 43 -5.24 2.90 24.53
N LEU A 44 -4.91 4.03 25.15
CA LEU A 44 -3.54 4.40 25.50
C LEU A 44 -3.34 4.20 27.02
N LEU A 45 -2.67 3.12 27.39
CA LEU A 45 -2.39 2.72 28.76
C LEU A 45 -0.99 3.22 29.15
N ASP A 46 -0.90 4.30 29.92
CA ASP A 46 0.38 4.97 30.24
C ASP A 46 1.24 5.28 29.00
N GLY A 47 0.58 5.68 27.91
CA GLY A 47 1.23 5.96 26.62
C GLY A 47 1.48 4.73 25.74
N HIS A 48 1.20 3.52 26.23
CA HIS A 48 1.26 2.28 25.44
C HIS A 48 -0.06 2.05 24.71
N ALA A 49 0.01 1.82 23.40
CA ALA A 49 -1.18 1.57 22.61
C ALA A 49 -1.62 0.11 22.73
N HIS A 50 -2.90 -0.08 23.08
CA HIS A 50 -3.52 -1.39 23.28
C HIS A 50 -4.82 -1.49 22.48
N LEU A 51 -4.96 -2.52 21.66
CA LEU A 51 -6.17 -2.85 20.91
C LEU A 51 -7.18 -3.50 21.86
N ALA A 52 -7.92 -2.66 22.59
CA ALA A 52 -8.88 -3.08 23.61
C ALA A 52 -10.09 -3.84 23.04
N ARG A 53 -10.44 -3.60 21.77
CA ARG A 53 -11.50 -4.36 21.09
C ARG A 53 -11.29 -4.38 19.58
N LEU A 54 -11.46 -5.55 18.99
CA LEU A 54 -11.58 -5.76 17.55
C LEU A 54 -12.92 -6.45 17.26
N ALA A 55 -13.81 -5.79 16.54
CA ALA A 55 -15.13 -6.29 16.21
C ALA A 55 -15.43 -5.98 14.73
N PRO A 56 -14.98 -6.84 13.79
CA PRO A 56 -15.08 -6.55 12.36
C PRO A 56 -16.51 -6.65 11.79
N GLY A 57 -17.48 -7.18 12.56
CA GLY A 57 -18.83 -7.43 12.08
C GLY A 57 -18.91 -8.78 11.35
N VAL A 58 -19.63 -8.83 10.22
CA VAL A 58 -19.64 -10.00 9.34
C VAL A 58 -18.38 -9.96 8.48
N ASP A 59 -17.43 -10.84 8.75
CA ASP A 59 -16.09 -10.82 8.14
C ASP A 59 -15.59 -12.23 7.82
N LEU A 60 -16.13 -12.84 6.77
CA LEU A 60 -15.88 -14.25 6.44
C LEU A 60 -14.45 -14.51 5.95
N ASP A 61 -13.83 -13.53 5.32
CA ASP A 61 -12.48 -13.60 4.73
C ASP A 61 -11.42 -12.87 5.57
N GLY A 62 -11.80 -12.28 6.70
CA GLY A 62 -10.91 -11.51 7.58
C GLY A 62 -10.45 -10.16 7.02
N SER A 63 -10.99 -9.73 5.87
CA SER A 63 -10.57 -8.50 5.19
C SER A 63 -10.89 -7.24 6.01
N THR A 64 -12.02 -7.26 6.74
CA THR A 64 -12.46 -6.12 7.56
C THR A 64 -11.61 -6.00 8.82
N ALA A 65 -11.32 -7.11 9.49
CA ALA A 65 -10.40 -7.16 10.62
C ALA A 65 -9.01 -6.64 10.24
N ARG A 66 -8.47 -7.11 9.11
CA ARG A 66 -7.19 -6.63 8.57
C ARG A 66 -7.20 -5.14 8.32
N ALA A 67 -8.23 -4.62 7.64
CA ALA A 67 -8.34 -3.21 7.34
C ALA A 67 -8.45 -2.33 8.61
N LEU A 68 -9.18 -2.78 9.63
CA LEU A 68 -9.32 -2.08 10.91
C LEU A 68 -7.98 -2.02 11.67
N VAL A 69 -7.28 -3.15 11.78
CA VAL A 69 -5.98 -3.21 12.47
C VAL A 69 -4.91 -2.41 11.71
N GLU A 70 -4.88 -2.48 10.38
CA GLU A 70 -3.98 -1.65 9.56
C GLU A 70 -4.22 -0.16 9.80
N ALA A 71 -5.47 0.30 9.72
CA ALA A 71 -5.81 1.71 9.93
C ALA A 71 -5.46 2.19 11.35
N ALA A 72 -5.66 1.35 12.37
CA ALA A 72 -5.27 1.66 13.74
C ALA A 72 -3.74 1.75 13.88
N SER A 73 -3.02 0.77 13.32
CA SER A 73 -1.56 0.69 13.32
C SER A 73 -0.92 1.89 12.63
N GLU A 74 -1.43 2.29 11.47
CA GLU A 74 -0.99 3.45 10.70
C GLU A 74 -1.17 4.76 11.47
N ARG A 75 -2.32 4.92 12.14
CA ARG A 75 -2.61 6.10 12.97
C ARG A 75 -1.67 6.19 14.18
N LEU A 76 -1.30 5.05 14.76
CA LEU A 76 -0.36 4.96 15.88
C LEU A 76 1.08 5.24 15.43
N ALA A 77 1.51 4.63 14.33
CA ALA A 77 2.82 4.86 13.73
C ALA A 77 3.05 6.34 13.37
N ALA A 78 2.02 7.00 12.81
CA ALA A 78 2.05 8.43 12.51
C ALA A 78 2.18 9.33 13.75
N LYS A 79 1.90 8.80 14.95
CA LYS A 79 2.07 9.48 16.24
C LYS A 79 3.33 9.01 16.99
N GLY A 80 4.19 8.20 16.36
CA GLY A 80 5.44 7.73 16.94
C GLY A 80 5.31 6.53 17.89
N HIS A 81 4.16 5.86 17.95
CA HIS A 81 4.06 4.59 18.69
C HIS A 81 4.79 3.48 17.92
N GLY A 82 5.64 2.74 18.63
CA GLY A 82 6.43 1.64 18.06
C GLY A 82 5.78 0.25 18.15
N GLN A 83 4.65 0.12 18.85
CA GLN A 83 3.92 -1.15 18.93
C GLN A 83 2.44 -0.93 19.29
N LEU A 84 1.61 -1.91 18.92
CA LEU A 84 0.22 -2.07 19.33
C LEU A 84 0.10 -3.43 20.04
N THR A 85 -0.32 -3.46 21.30
CA THR A 85 -0.57 -4.72 22.02
C THR A 85 -2.03 -5.15 21.89
N ALA A 86 -2.31 -6.44 22.09
CA ALA A 86 -3.65 -6.98 22.21
C ALA A 86 -3.65 -8.19 23.16
N LEU A 87 -4.82 -8.58 23.65
CA LEU A 87 -4.98 -9.68 24.60
C LEU A 87 -6.12 -10.62 24.13
N PRO A 88 -5.93 -11.39 23.04
CA PRO A 88 -6.91 -12.39 22.60
C PRO A 88 -6.96 -13.60 23.56
N PHE A 89 -8.04 -14.37 23.49
CA PHE A 89 -8.08 -15.72 24.08
C PHE A 89 -7.02 -16.61 23.41
N ALA A 90 -6.36 -17.43 24.22
CA ALA A 90 -5.41 -18.41 23.72
C ALA A 90 -6.10 -19.42 22.77
N GLY A 91 -5.38 -19.85 21.73
CA GLY A 91 -5.91 -20.79 20.74
C GLY A 91 -6.36 -20.10 19.44
N PRO A 92 -7.56 -20.40 18.91
CA PRO A 92 -7.98 -19.93 17.59
C PRO A 92 -8.01 -18.40 17.43
N GLU A 93 -8.40 -17.66 18.47
CA GLU A 93 -8.41 -16.20 18.39
C GLU A 93 -6.98 -15.64 18.29
N ALA A 94 -6.05 -16.12 19.12
CA ALA A 94 -4.64 -15.76 19.01
C ALA A 94 -4.04 -16.05 17.62
N ALA A 95 -4.45 -17.15 16.95
CA ALA A 95 -4.04 -17.44 15.57
C ALA A 95 -4.55 -16.38 14.57
N THR A 96 -5.80 -15.94 14.71
CA THR A 96 -6.34 -14.82 13.91
C THR A 96 -5.55 -13.54 14.13
N TYR A 97 -5.11 -13.26 15.36
CA TYR A 97 -4.24 -12.11 15.63
C TYR A 97 -2.84 -12.28 15.01
N ALA A 98 -2.32 -13.50 14.94
CA ALA A 98 -1.07 -13.78 14.22
C ALA A 98 -1.18 -13.45 12.73
N ASP A 99 -2.29 -13.82 12.09
CA ASP A 99 -2.59 -13.45 10.68
C ASP A 99 -2.76 -11.93 10.48
N LEU A 100 -2.98 -11.19 11.56
CA LEU A 100 -3.05 -9.73 11.60
C LEU A 100 -1.70 -9.07 11.96
N GLY A 101 -0.62 -9.87 12.01
CA GLY A 101 0.75 -9.40 12.25
C GLY A 101 1.10 -9.19 13.72
N PHE A 102 0.34 -9.79 14.65
CA PHE A 102 0.72 -9.84 16.05
C PHE A 102 1.59 -11.06 16.34
N ALA A 103 2.51 -10.94 17.28
CA ALA A 103 3.30 -12.03 17.82
C ALA A 103 3.16 -12.05 19.34
N GLU A 104 3.14 -13.25 19.93
CA GLU A 104 3.15 -13.42 21.39
C GLU A 104 4.36 -12.72 22.02
N ILE A 105 4.10 -12.00 23.12
CA ILE A 105 5.16 -11.39 23.91
C ILE A 105 5.75 -12.46 24.82
N PRO A 106 7.07 -12.72 24.79
CA PRO A 106 7.70 -13.69 25.67
C PRO A 106 7.38 -13.44 27.15
N SER A 107 7.13 -14.50 27.92
CA SER A 107 6.78 -14.42 29.34
C SER A 107 7.81 -13.68 30.19
N GLU A 108 9.09 -13.81 29.83
CA GLU A 108 10.22 -13.19 30.53
C GLU A 108 10.41 -11.71 30.19
N GLU A 109 9.69 -11.18 29.20
CA GLU A 109 9.87 -9.80 28.80
C GLU A 109 9.35 -8.82 29.86
N PRO A 110 10.16 -7.82 30.28
CA PRO A 110 9.72 -6.77 31.18
C PRO A 110 8.60 -5.95 30.52
N LEU A 111 7.49 -5.77 31.25
CA LEU A 111 6.34 -5.01 30.78
C LEU A 111 6.02 -3.83 31.70
N PRO A 112 5.50 -2.72 31.16
CA PRO A 112 4.86 -1.66 31.94
C PRO A 112 3.77 -2.22 32.86
N GLY A 113 3.49 -1.52 33.96
CA GLY A 113 2.52 -1.94 34.98
C GLY A 113 1.17 -2.41 34.41
N PRO A 114 0.47 -1.59 33.60
CA PRO A 114 -0.81 -1.99 33.01
C PRO A 114 -0.73 -3.28 32.19
N LEU A 115 0.30 -3.44 31.36
CA LEU A 115 0.49 -4.64 30.53
C LEU A 115 0.89 -5.87 31.35
N SER A 116 1.61 -5.67 32.46
CA SER A 116 1.94 -6.75 33.40
C SER A 116 0.68 -7.31 34.05
N THR A 117 -0.24 -6.46 34.50
CA THR A 117 -1.54 -6.90 35.06
C THR A 117 -2.37 -7.63 34.01
N MET A 118 -2.43 -7.12 32.78
CA MET A 118 -3.18 -7.78 31.70
C MET A 118 -2.65 -9.17 31.33
N ARG A 119 -1.33 -9.37 31.41
CA ARG A 119 -0.70 -10.67 31.14
C ARG A 119 -1.14 -11.77 32.13
N GLU A 120 -1.59 -11.39 33.32
CA GLU A 120 -2.06 -12.33 34.34
C GLU A 120 -3.50 -12.83 34.08
N GLU A 121 -4.20 -12.27 33.09
CA GLU A 121 -5.57 -12.63 32.76
C GLU A 121 -5.65 -14.11 32.30
N PRO A 122 -6.38 -14.98 33.03
CA PRO A 122 -6.43 -16.40 32.70
C PRO A 122 -7.01 -16.68 31.31
N GLY A 123 -6.40 -17.63 30.60
CA GLY A 123 -6.89 -18.07 29.30
C GLY A 123 -6.61 -17.12 28.13
N HIS A 124 -5.90 -16.02 28.37
CA HIS A 124 -5.49 -15.08 27.33
C HIS A 124 -3.99 -15.12 27.08
N VAL A 125 -3.57 -14.61 25.93
CA VAL A 125 -2.16 -14.48 25.57
C VAL A 125 -1.89 -13.02 25.18
N LEU A 126 -0.88 -12.41 25.79
CA LEU A 126 -0.50 -11.04 25.44
C LEU A 126 0.33 -11.06 24.16
N VAL A 127 -0.15 -10.36 23.14
CA VAL A 127 0.49 -10.27 21.83
C VAL A 127 0.82 -8.82 21.50
N ARG A 128 1.80 -8.60 20.61
CA ARG A 128 2.11 -7.28 20.04
C ARG A 128 2.27 -7.33 18.54
N ARG A 129 1.91 -6.23 17.91
CA ARG A 129 2.29 -5.88 16.54
C ARG A 129 3.30 -4.76 16.58
N VAL A 130 4.45 -4.96 15.96
CA VAL A 130 5.48 -3.90 15.82
C VAL A 130 4.97 -2.87 14.82
N LEU A 131 5.09 -1.59 15.19
CA LEU A 131 4.74 -0.46 14.36
C LEU A 131 6.01 0.24 13.90
N ARG A 132 6.12 0.49 12.60
CA ARG A 132 7.26 1.20 12.02
C ARG A 132 6.88 2.65 11.79
N SER A 133 7.69 3.58 12.27
CA SER A 133 7.51 5.01 11.98
C SER A 133 7.61 5.25 10.48
N HIS A 134 6.77 6.13 9.95
CA HIS A 134 6.88 6.56 8.56
C HIS A 134 8.19 7.31 8.33
N ARG A 135 8.72 7.24 7.11
CA ARG A 135 9.89 8.03 6.70
C ARG A 135 9.57 9.52 6.79
N THR A 136 10.48 10.27 7.40
CA THR A 136 10.36 11.72 7.55
C THR A 136 10.73 12.43 6.24
N ALA A 137 10.38 13.70 6.11
CA ALA A 137 10.84 14.54 5.00
C ALA A 137 12.38 14.58 4.86
N ALA A 138 13.12 14.54 5.97
CA ALA A 138 14.58 14.49 5.95
C ALA A 138 15.10 13.16 5.39
N ASP A 139 14.57 12.03 5.89
CA ASP A 139 14.91 10.69 5.38
C ASP A 139 14.69 10.58 3.86
N LEU A 140 13.59 11.15 3.37
CA LEU A 140 13.22 11.12 1.95
C LEU A 140 14.17 11.95 1.09
N THR A 141 14.58 13.11 1.59
CA THR A 141 15.54 13.99 0.92
C THR A 141 16.92 13.32 0.86
N ASP A 142 17.37 12.74 1.97
CA ASP A 142 18.66 12.05 2.06
C ASP A 142 18.70 10.78 1.18
N PHE A 143 17.54 10.21 0.84
CA PHE A 143 17.43 9.04 -0.03
C PHE A 143 17.45 9.37 -1.54
N LEU A 144 17.35 10.64 -1.93
CA LEU A 144 17.35 11.05 -3.35
C LEU A 144 18.54 10.50 -4.16
N PRO A 145 19.79 10.49 -3.67
CA PRO A 145 20.92 9.93 -4.42
C PRO A 145 20.73 8.44 -4.77
N VAL A 146 20.05 7.67 -3.92
CA VAL A 146 19.75 6.27 -4.18
C VAL A 146 18.70 6.14 -5.30
N LEU A 147 17.71 7.03 -5.34
CA LEU A 147 16.73 7.07 -6.42
C LEU A 147 17.38 7.49 -7.76
N ASP A 148 18.27 8.48 -7.72
CA ASP A 148 18.93 9.03 -8.91
C ASP A 148 19.95 8.07 -9.53
N ALA A 149 20.46 7.11 -8.74
CA ALA A 149 21.31 6.04 -9.21
C ALA A 149 20.54 4.86 -9.86
N ALA A 150 19.23 5.01 -10.10
CA ALA A 150 18.44 3.96 -10.75
C ALA A 150 18.92 3.71 -12.19
N PRO A 151 18.92 2.44 -12.65
CA PRO A 151 19.42 2.14 -13.98
C PRO A 151 18.51 2.75 -15.04
N ARG A 152 19.13 3.09 -16.16
CA ARG A 152 18.53 3.90 -17.20
C ARG A 152 18.15 3.07 -18.43
N GLU A 153 19.06 2.27 -18.95
CA GLU A 153 18.78 1.50 -20.17
C GLU A 153 18.18 0.13 -19.88
N VAL A 154 18.64 -0.51 -18.79
CA VAL A 154 18.29 -1.89 -18.45
C VAL A 154 18.05 -1.98 -16.95
N GLY A 155 16.80 -2.19 -16.56
CA GLY A 155 16.36 -2.37 -15.19
C GLY A 155 15.91 -3.80 -14.89
N THR A 156 15.22 -3.96 -13.76
CA THR A 156 14.70 -5.25 -13.32
C THR A 156 13.28 -5.10 -12.77
N LEU A 157 12.39 -6.01 -13.16
CA LEU A 157 11.09 -6.17 -12.53
C LEU A 157 11.28 -6.84 -11.17
N ARG A 158 10.94 -6.15 -10.09
CA ARG A 158 11.20 -6.61 -8.72
C ARG A 158 10.01 -7.30 -8.08
N ALA A 159 8.79 -6.86 -8.40
CA ALA A 159 7.57 -7.48 -7.91
C ALA A 159 6.43 -7.34 -8.93
N VAL A 160 5.52 -8.32 -8.92
CA VAL A 160 4.25 -8.28 -9.65
C VAL A 160 3.13 -8.51 -8.64
N ILE A 161 2.16 -7.62 -8.61
CA ILE A 161 1.09 -7.61 -7.62
C ILE A 161 -0.25 -7.52 -8.33
N ARG A 162 -1.10 -8.50 -8.05
CA ARG A 162 -2.51 -8.51 -8.48
C ARG A 162 -3.40 -7.91 -7.39
N ARG A 163 -4.42 -7.17 -7.81
CA ARG A 163 -5.45 -6.59 -6.93
C ARG A 163 -6.79 -7.25 -7.28
N PRO A 164 -7.07 -8.47 -6.77
CA PRO A 164 -8.24 -9.26 -7.18
C PRO A 164 -9.56 -8.68 -6.67
N ALA A 165 -9.52 -7.89 -5.59
CA ALA A 165 -10.67 -7.19 -5.04
C ALA A 165 -10.21 -5.88 -4.36
N PRO A 166 -11.15 -4.97 -4.01
CA PRO A 166 -10.84 -3.82 -3.17
C PRO A 166 -10.16 -4.25 -1.87
N GLY A 167 -9.03 -3.61 -1.54
CA GLY A 167 -8.25 -3.93 -0.35
C GLY A 167 -7.24 -5.05 -0.58
N GLU A 168 -7.64 -6.13 -1.24
CA GLU A 168 -6.82 -7.34 -1.43
C GLU A 168 -5.58 -7.16 -2.31
N ARG A 169 -4.50 -7.85 -1.94
CA ARG A 169 -3.24 -7.87 -2.67
C ARG A 169 -2.69 -9.28 -2.72
N GLU A 170 -2.20 -9.66 -3.88
CA GLU A 170 -1.56 -10.95 -4.10
C GLU A 170 -0.25 -10.72 -4.83
N VAL A 171 0.86 -11.12 -4.20
CA VAL A 171 2.19 -11.09 -4.81
C VAL A 171 2.32 -12.32 -5.71
N LEU A 172 2.65 -12.12 -6.97
CA LEU A 172 2.71 -13.17 -7.98
C LEU A 172 4.16 -13.55 -8.31
N GLU A 173 4.44 -14.85 -8.30
CA GLU A 173 5.64 -15.42 -8.91
C GLU A 173 5.62 -15.27 -10.44
N VAL A 174 4.42 -15.30 -11.05
CA VAL A 174 4.20 -15.09 -12.48
C VAL A 174 2.92 -14.30 -12.71
N GLY A 175 3.04 -13.10 -13.29
CA GLY A 175 1.92 -12.36 -13.84
C GLY A 175 1.75 -12.64 -15.34
N HIS A 176 0.53 -12.49 -15.85
CA HIS A 176 0.26 -12.55 -17.29
C HIS A 176 -0.31 -11.22 -17.74
N LEU A 177 0.35 -10.60 -18.71
CA LEU A 177 -0.11 -9.37 -19.34
C LEU A 177 -0.96 -9.70 -20.57
N ASP A 178 -2.11 -9.05 -20.67
CA ASP A 178 -3.09 -9.20 -21.74
C ASP A 178 -3.47 -7.83 -22.32
N LEU A 179 -3.81 -7.80 -23.61
CA LEU A 179 -4.15 -6.56 -24.32
C LEU A 179 -5.47 -5.93 -23.83
N ALA A 180 -6.45 -6.75 -23.45
CA ALA A 180 -7.76 -6.32 -23.00
C ALA A 180 -7.80 -6.15 -21.48
N GLU A 181 -7.21 -7.09 -20.73
CA GLU A 181 -7.33 -7.12 -19.25
C GLU A 181 -6.22 -6.37 -18.51
N GLY A 182 -5.11 -6.03 -19.18
CA GLY A 182 -3.93 -5.50 -18.50
C GLY A 182 -3.20 -6.62 -17.75
N LEU A 183 -3.18 -6.61 -16.41
CA LEU A 183 -2.70 -7.74 -15.62
C LEU A 183 -3.88 -8.68 -15.34
N VAL A 184 -3.81 -9.92 -15.83
CA VAL A 184 -4.91 -10.89 -15.70
C VAL A 184 -5.31 -11.11 -14.23
N GLY A 185 -6.60 -10.94 -13.96
CA GLY A 185 -7.21 -11.03 -12.62
C GLY A 185 -7.01 -9.79 -11.74
N ASP A 186 -6.43 -8.70 -12.26
CA ASP A 186 -6.48 -7.40 -11.60
C ASP A 186 -7.81 -6.70 -11.86
N THR A 187 -8.28 -5.93 -10.88
CA THR A 187 -9.55 -5.20 -10.94
C THR A 187 -9.52 -3.93 -11.81
N TRP A 188 -8.46 -3.64 -12.58
CA TRP A 188 -8.37 -2.42 -13.38
C TRP A 188 -9.60 -2.21 -14.30
N ALA A 189 -10.04 -3.23 -15.03
CA ALA A 189 -11.13 -3.10 -15.99
C ALA A 189 -12.48 -2.76 -15.32
N GLU A 190 -12.65 -3.18 -14.08
CA GLU A 190 -13.83 -2.90 -13.26
C GLU A 190 -13.78 -1.49 -12.65
N ARG A 191 -12.59 -0.88 -12.60
CA ARG A 191 -12.40 0.48 -12.09
C ARG A 191 -12.74 1.48 -13.19
N GLY A 192 -13.96 2.00 -13.13
CA GLY A 192 -14.37 3.09 -13.99
C GLY A 192 -13.46 4.32 -13.89
N SER A 193 -13.46 5.16 -14.92
CA SER A 193 -12.65 6.37 -15.00
C SER A 193 -13.49 7.58 -15.34
N ARG A 194 -13.22 8.71 -14.66
CA ARG A 194 -13.81 10.00 -15.04
C ARG A 194 -13.18 10.60 -16.30
N ARG A 195 -12.14 9.95 -16.84
CA ARG A 195 -11.42 10.39 -18.05
C ARG A 195 -12.00 9.77 -19.33
N THR A 196 -12.92 8.81 -19.20
CA THR A 196 -13.64 8.20 -20.32
C THR A 196 -15.08 8.73 -20.34
N PRO A 197 -15.66 9.03 -21.52
CA PRO A 197 -17.02 9.57 -21.60
C PRO A 197 -18.11 8.64 -21.06
N ASP A 198 -17.91 7.33 -21.19
CA ASP A 198 -18.84 6.28 -20.77
C ASP A 198 -18.58 5.78 -19.33
N GLY A 199 -17.57 6.34 -18.64
CA GLY A 199 -17.19 5.94 -17.30
C GLY A 199 -16.41 4.62 -17.22
N SER A 200 -16.09 3.98 -18.34
CA SER A 200 -15.30 2.74 -18.39
C SER A 200 -13.85 2.95 -17.91
N ALA A 201 -13.11 1.87 -17.67
CA ALA A 201 -11.69 1.98 -17.33
C ALA A 201 -10.90 2.65 -18.47
N HIS A 202 -9.97 3.55 -18.14
CA HIS A 202 -9.21 4.27 -19.16
C HIS A 202 -8.11 3.36 -19.75
N PRO A 203 -8.10 3.09 -21.08
CA PRO A 203 -7.21 2.10 -21.69
C PRO A 203 -5.72 2.44 -21.52
N ASP A 204 -5.36 3.72 -21.48
CA ASP A 204 -3.97 4.15 -21.21
C ASP A 204 -3.57 4.08 -19.71
N MET A 205 -4.39 3.47 -18.85
CA MET A 205 -4.14 3.33 -17.41
C MET A 205 -4.22 1.87 -16.94
N GLN A 206 -4.05 0.90 -17.85
CA GLN A 206 -4.12 -0.54 -17.55
C GLN A 206 -3.22 -0.98 -16.41
N LEU A 207 -2.00 -0.44 -16.38
CA LEU A 207 -0.97 -0.81 -15.42
C LEU A 207 -0.49 0.43 -14.65
N ASN A 208 -0.33 0.27 -13.35
CA ASN A 208 0.34 1.21 -12.46
C ASN A 208 1.69 0.62 -12.05
N LEU A 209 2.74 1.43 -12.22
CA LEU A 209 4.12 1.05 -11.94
C LEU A 209 4.74 2.05 -10.97
N MET A 210 5.53 1.55 -10.01
CA MET A 210 6.26 2.39 -9.06
C MET A 210 7.74 1.96 -8.98
N SER A 211 8.61 2.90 -8.58
CA SER A 211 10.02 2.59 -8.29
C SER A 211 10.13 1.63 -7.11
N HIS A 212 10.82 0.50 -7.32
CA HIS A 212 11.10 -0.47 -6.26
C HIS A 212 11.92 0.15 -5.12
N ARG A 213 12.98 0.90 -5.46
CA ARG A 213 13.87 1.53 -4.45
C ARG A 213 13.08 2.41 -3.48
N LEU A 214 12.11 3.17 -3.99
CA LEU A 214 11.30 4.03 -3.14
C LEU A 214 10.31 3.23 -2.31
N VAL A 215 9.58 2.28 -2.89
CA VAL A 215 8.58 1.51 -2.12
C VAL A 215 9.25 0.66 -1.05
N GLU A 216 10.39 0.03 -1.34
CA GLU A 216 11.21 -0.71 -0.37
C GLU A 216 11.64 0.21 0.79
N PHE A 217 12.12 1.41 0.48
CA PHE A 217 12.52 2.39 1.48
C PHE A 217 11.36 2.84 2.38
N LEU A 218 10.19 3.09 1.79
CA LEU A 218 8.98 3.53 2.50
C LEU A 218 8.37 2.40 3.34
N ALA A 219 8.27 1.21 2.76
CA ALA A 219 7.62 0.05 3.35
C ALA A 219 8.40 -0.48 4.55
N GLN A 220 9.74 -0.43 4.49
CA GLN A 220 10.66 -0.93 5.52
C GLN A 220 10.51 -2.44 5.82
N ASP A 221 9.68 -3.10 5.01
CA ASP A 221 9.20 -4.46 5.19
C ASP A 221 8.66 -4.94 3.84
N PRO A 222 9.22 -6.01 3.24
CA PRO A 222 8.79 -6.50 1.94
C PRO A 222 7.28 -6.81 1.87
N GLU A 223 6.69 -7.31 2.95
CA GLU A 223 5.25 -7.63 3.00
C GLU A 223 4.35 -6.40 2.85
N ARG A 224 4.87 -5.20 3.17
CA ARG A 224 4.14 -3.94 3.08
C ARG A 224 4.25 -3.27 1.71
N GLU A 225 5.14 -3.71 0.84
CA GLU A 225 5.36 -3.04 -0.45
C GLU A 225 4.09 -3.06 -1.31
N ALA A 226 3.35 -4.17 -1.30
CA ALA A 226 2.08 -4.31 -2.03
C ALA A 226 1.00 -3.28 -1.62
N LEU A 227 1.15 -2.66 -0.45
CA LEU A 227 0.28 -1.59 0.01
C LEU A 227 0.43 -0.30 -0.83
N ALA A 228 1.49 -0.12 -1.62
CA ALA A 228 1.55 0.98 -2.61
C ALA A 228 0.39 0.93 -3.61
N GLY A 229 -0.10 -0.28 -3.91
CA GLY A 229 -1.29 -0.49 -4.72
C GLY A 229 -1.04 -0.45 -6.23
N ASP A 230 0.21 -0.56 -6.65
CA ASP A 230 0.65 -0.65 -8.04
C ASP A 230 0.86 -2.11 -8.41
N GLN A 231 0.73 -2.42 -9.70
CA GLN A 231 0.80 -3.80 -10.18
C GLN A 231 2.23 -4.28 -10.40
N MET A 232 3.19 -3.38 -10.63
CA MET A 232 4.58 -3.77 -10.87
C MET A 232 5.55 -2.78 -10.23
N PHE A 233 6.61 -3.30 -9.63
CA PHE A 233 7.71 -2.49 -9.09
C PHE A 233 8.98 -2.68 -9.90
N LEU A 234 9.56 -1.58 -10.37
CA LEU A 234 10.75 -1.60 -11.21
C LEU A 234 11.94 -0.97 -10.50
N ASP A 235 13.10 -1.63 -10.58
CA ASP A 235 14.40 -0.99 -10.35
C ASP A 235 14.84 -0.36 -11.68
N LEU A 236 14.33 0.84 -11.95
CA LEU A 236 14.53 1.61 -13.17
C LEU A 236 14.28 3.11 -12.88
N ASP A 237 14.99 4.00 -13.57
CA ASP A 237 14.70 5.43 -13.58
C ASP A 237 13.38 5.69 -14.33
N LEU A 238 12.34 6.08 -13.59
CA LEU A 238 11.00 6.33 -14.12
C LEU A 238 10.74 7.80 -14.48
N SER A 239 11.76 8.65 -14.35
CA SER A 239 11.64 10.09 -14.53
C SER A 239 11.13 10.47 -15.91
N HIS A 240 10.49 11.64 -16.00
CA HIS A 240 9.99 12.17 -17.26
C HIS A 240 11.11 12.39 -18.29
N ASP A 241 12.28 12.85 -17.84
CA ASP A 241 13.43 13.12 -18.71
C ASP A 241 14.00 11.84 -19.32
N HIS A 242 14.01 10.77 -18.53
CA HIS A 242 14.65 9.52 -18.90
C HIS A 242 13.70 8.55 -19.62
N LEU A 243 12.45 8.53 -19.18
CA LEU A 243 11.41 7.61 -19.64
C LEU A 243 10.18 8.42 -20.11
N PRO A 244 10.29 9.17 -21.23
CA PRO A 244 9.19 9.97 -21.73
C PRO A 244 7.97 9.09 -22.07
N ALA A 245 6.79 9.71 -22.13
CA ALA A 245 5.58 9.03 -22.59
C ALA A 245 5.83 8.39 -23.96
N TRP A 246 5.19 7.25 -24.18
CA TRP A 246 5.32 6.39 -25.37
C TRP A 246 6.63 5.63 -25.50
N SER A 247 7.48 5.64 -24.46
CA SER A 247 8.57 4.68 -24.35
C SER A 247 8.03 3.27 -24.12
N GLU A 248 8.66 2.28 -24.77
CA GLU A 248 8.40 0.87 -24.57
C GLU A 248 9.33 0.30 -23.49
N LEU A 249 8.76 -0.57 -22.65
CA LEU A 249 9.48 -1.39 -21.70
C LEU A 249 9.34 -2.85 -22.13
N HIS A 250 10.44 -3.44 -22.57
CA HIS A 250 10.53 -4.84 -23.00
C HIS A 250 10.92 -5.71 -21.81
N ILE A 251 10.04 -6.60 -21.38
CA ILE A 251 10.16 -7.35 -20.12
C ILE A 251 10.36 -8.83 -20.44
N GLY A 252 11.45 -9.43 -19.94
CA GLY A 252 11.70 -10.87 -20.11
C GLY A 252 12.39 -11.25 -21.43
N GLY A 253 12.98 -10.28 -22.15
CA GLY A 253 13.77 -10.53 -23.37
C GLY A 253 13.01 -10.24 -24.69
N PRO A 254 13.61 -10.59 -25.86
CA PRO A 254 13.10 -10.21 -27.18
C PRO A 254 11.66 -10.64 -27.48
N ASP A 255 11.25 -11.81 -26.97
CA ASP A 255 9.92 -12.39 -27.14
C ASP A 255 9.02 -12.21 -25.90
N GLY A 256 9.49 -11.44 -24.91
CA GLY A 256 8.77 -11.18 -23.67
C GLY A 256 7.64 -10.14 -23.81
N ALA A 257 6.95 -9.83 -22.73
CA ALA A 257 5.87 -8.83 -22.78
C ALA A 257 6.42 -7.43 -23.07
N VAL A 258 5.60 -6.58 -23.70
CA VAL A 258 5.94 -5.16 -23.93
C VAL A 258 4.80 -4.30 -23.44
N ILE A 259 5.16 -3.31 -22.63
CA ILE A 259 4.25 -2.27 -22.17
C ILE A 259 4.75 -0.91 -22.63
N VAL A 260 3.83 0.02 -22.83
CA VAL A 260 4.13 1.40 -23.22
C VAL A 260 3.75 2.32 -22.10
N VAL A 261 4.67 3.20 -21.70
CA VAL A 261 4.43 4.29 -20.76
C VAL A 261 3.46 5.28 -21.39
N THR A 262 2.42 5.70 -20.66
CA THR A 262 1.43 6.64 -21.18
C THR A 262 1.60 8.03 -20.60
N ASP A 263 0.89 9.01 -21.17
CA ASP A 263 0.86 10.38 -20.67
C ASP A 263 -0.12 10.58 -19.49
N GLN A 264 -0.78 9.51 -19.05
CA GLN A 264 -1.75 9.57 -17.96
C GLN A 264 -1.04 9.70 -16.61
N PRO A 265 -1.46 10.66 -15.76
CA PRO A 265 -0.81 10.89 -14.48
C PRO A 265 -1.12 9.78 -13.49
N HIS A 266 -0.13 9.42 -12.68
CA HIS A 266 -0.29 8.53 -11.54
C HIS A 266 0.06 9.27 -10.24
N ASN A 267 -0.97 9.76 -9.54
CA ASN A 267 -0.81 10.62 -8.36
C ASN A 267 -1.15 9.90 -7.07
N GLY A 268 -0.52 10.30 -5.96
CA GLY A 268 -0.78 9.73 -4.63
C GLY A 268 -2.21 10.01 -4.17
N CYS A 269 -2.80 9.07 -3.43
CA CYS A 269 -4.17 9.17 -2.91
C CYS A 269 -4.20 9.07 -1.37
N GLY A 270 -5.38 9.26 -0.77
CA GLY A 270 -5.54 9.19 0.69
C GLY A 270 -5.08 7.86 1.30
N LYS A 271 -5.21 6.73 0.57
CA LYS A 271 -4.70 5.41 1.01
C LYS A 271 -3.17 5.41 1.15
N PHE A 272 -2.45 6.14 0.30
CA PHE A 272 -0.99 6.26 0.39
C PHE A 272 -0.54 7.03 1.65
N ILE A 273 -1.29 8.07 2.04
CA ILE A 273 -1.04 8.81 3.29
C ILE A 273 -1.23 7.89 4.50
N ALA A 274 -2.29 7.08 4.47
CA ALA A 274 -2.58 6.15 5.55
C ALA A 274 -1.40 5.17 5.71
N ARG A 275 -0.93 4.58 4.62
CA ARG A 275 0.08 3.50 4.58
C ARG A 275 1.53 3.92 4.80
N PHE A 276 1.91 5.08 4.26
CA PHE A 276 3.31 5.53 4.22
C PHE A 276 3.51 6.94 4.78
N GLY A 277 2.44 7.61 5.22
CA GLY A 277 2.50 8.91 5.87
C GLY A 277 2.34 10.12 4.95
N LYS A 278 2.10 11.27 5.57
CA LYS A 278 1.92 12.55 4.88
C LYS A 278 3.20 13.05 4.21
N ASP A 279 4.34 12.86 4.87
CA ASP A 279 5.65 13.27 4.33
C ASP A 279 5.95 12.53 3.03
N ALA A 280 5.76 11.20 3.01
CA ALA A 280 5.90 10.41 1.79
C ALA A 280 4.96 10.90 0.67
N MET A 281 3.67 11.14 0.98
CA MET A 281 2.73 11.69 0.00
C MET A 281 3.17 13.07 -0.54
N GLY A 282 3.59 13.95 0.36
CA GLY A 282 4.07 15.29 0.02
C GLY A 282 5.33 15.24 -0.85
N PHE A 283 6.24 14.33 -0.55
CA PHE A 283 7.47 14.12 -1.31
C PHE A 283 7.19 13.60 -2.72
N VAL A 284 6.42 12.50 -2.86
CA VAL A 284 6.16 11.90 -4.18
C VAL A 284 5.35 12.81 -5.11
N ASN A 285 4.50 13.67 -4.56
CA ASN A 285 3.71 14.66 -5.33
C ASN A 285 4.36 16.06 -5.36
N GLY A 286 5.53 16.22 -4.74
CA GLY A 286 6.24 17.48 -4.55
C GLY A 286 7.11 17.88 -5.74
N PRO A 287 7.87 18.98 -5.62
CA PRO A 287 8.76 19.47 -6.66
C PRO A 287 9.88 18.48 -7.02
N GLU A 288 10.38 17.72 -6.05
CA GLU A 288 11.38 16.66 -6.28
C GLU A 288 10.75 15.39 -6.88
N GLY A 289 9.58 15.00 -6.37
CA GLY A 289 8.96 13.72 -6.73
C GLY A 289 8.30 13.70 -8.11
N LYS A 290 7.66 14.80 -8.53
CA LYS A 290 6.93 14.85 -9.81
C LYS A 290 7.84 14.65 -11.03
N PRO A 291 8.97 15.37 -11.20
CA PRO A 291 9.87 15.15 -12.34
C PRO A 291 10.38 13.70 -12.43
N ARG A 292 10.55 13.05 -11.28
CA ARG A 292 11.05 11.67 -11.15
C ARG A 292 9.95 10.60 -11.25
N ARG A 293 8.68 10.99 -11.32
CA ARG A 293 7.53 10.09 -11.18
C ARG A 293 7.64 9.18 -9.95
N LEU A 294 7.99 9.75 -8.80
CA LEU A 294 8.19 8.96 -7.58
C LEU A 294 6.92 8.26 -7.09
N ARG A 295 5.74 8.82 -7.35
CA ARG A 295 4.50 8.07 -7.11
C ARG A 295 4.40 6.88 -8.08
N GLY A 296 4.82 7.06 -9.32
CA GLY A 296 4.76 6.04 -10.36
C GLY A 296 4.26 6.59 -11.69
N LEU A 297 3.97 5.67 -12.61
CA LEU A 297 3.47 5.97 -13.95
C LEU A 297 2.30 5.04 -14.33
N CYS A 298 1.56 5.46 -15.35
CA CYS A 298 0.60 4.59 -16.03
C CYS A 298 1.24 3.97 -17.28
N ALA A 299 0.86 2.74 -17.58
CA ALA A 299 1.27 2.04 -18.79
C ALA A 299 0.10 1.23 -19.37
N LYS A 300 0.25 0.80 -20.62
CA LYS A 300 -0.64 -0.15 -21.30
C LYS A 300 0.12 -1.28 -21.96
N VAL A 301 -0.53 -2.42 -22.12
CA VAL A 301 0.06 -3.60 -22.78
C VAL A 301 -0.01 -3.40 -24.29
N VAL A 302 1.10 -3.64 -24.99
CA VAL A 302 1.15 -3.65 -26.46
C VAL A 302 1.63 -4.98 -27.04
N ARG A 303 2.32 -5.80 -26.24
CA ARG A 303 2.57 -7.21 -26.52
C ARG A 303 2.27 -8.03 -25.27
N PRO A 304 1.31 -8.96 -25.31
CA PRO A 304 0.97 -9.79 -24.16
C PRO A 304 2.10 -10.78 -23.87
N GLY A 305 2.12 -11.31 -22.64
CA GLY A 305 3.11 -12.30 -22.24
C GLY A 305 3.25 -12.43 -20.73
N PRO A 306 3.94 -13.48 -20.26
CA PRO A 306 4.22 -13.65 -18.85
C PRO A 306 5.31 -12.67 -18.39
N VAL A 307 5.21 -12.23 -17.14
CA VAL A 307 6.21 -11.39 -16.46
C VAL A 307 6.49 -11.96 -15.07
N ARG A 308 7.74 -11.89 -14.63
CA ARG A 308 8.21 -12.48 -13.37
C ARG A 308 9.13 -11.52 -12.62
N PRO A 309 9.11 -11.54 -11.26
CA PRO A 309 10.21 -10.98 -10.49
C PRO A 309 11.56 -11.51 -10.99
N GLY A 310 12.52 -10.61 -11.18
CA GLY A 310 13.83 -10.89 -11.78
C GLY A 310 13.92 -10.70 -13.30
N ASP A 311 12.81 -10.51 -14.01
CA ASP A 311 12.84 -10.26 -15.44
C ASP A 311 13.62 -8.97 -15.75
N ARG A 312 14.50 -9.08 -16.76
CA ARG A 312 15.21 -7.93 -17.31
C ARG A 312 14.23 -7.02 -18.04
N VAL A 313 14.30 -5.71 -17.77
CA VAL A 313 13.48 -4.69 -18.41
C VAL A 313 14.38 -3.80 -19.27
N VAL A 314 14.17 -3.78 -20.59
CA VAL A 314 14.93 -2.95 -21.53
C VAL A 314 14.07 -1.78 -21.97
N VAL A 315 14.64 -0.57 -21.91
CA VAL A 315 13.97 0.67 -22.34
C VAL A 315 14.19 0.92 -23.83
N VAL A 316 13.11 1.19 -24.56
CA VAL A 316 13.14 1.67 -25.94
C VAL A 316 12.36 2.98 -26.00
N ARG A 317 13.06 4.08 -26.24
CA ARG A 317 12.45 5.42 -26.29
C ARG A 317 11.89 5.72 -27.68
N PRO A 318 10.84 6.55 -27.78
CA PRO A 318 10.38 7.03 -29.08
C PRO A 318 11.52 7.77 -29.78
N SER A 319 11.65 7.56 -31.09
CA SER A 319 12.57 8.34 -31.93
C SER A 319 12.17 9.82 -31.87
N THR A 320 13.10 10.69 -31.49
CA THR A 320 12.89 12.15 -31.57
C THR A 320 12.55 12.51 -33.02
N PRO A 321 11.46 13.26 -33.30
CA PRO A 321 11.24 13.79 -34.63
C PRO A 321 12.45 14.64 -35.02
N VAL A 322 13.18 14.23 -36.05
CA VAL A 322 14.20 15.07 -36.67
C VAL A 322 13.43 16.25 -37.25
N GLY A 323 13.56 17.43 -36.62
CA GLY A 323 12.93 18.65 -37.13
C GLY A 323 13.34 18.86 -38.58
N GLU A 324 12.37 18.94 -39.48
CA GLU A 324 12.61 19.38 -40.85
C GLU A 324 13.29 20.76 -40.78
N PRO A 325 14.42 20.97 -41.47
CA PRO A 325 15.01 22.28 -41.54
C PRO A 325 14.02 23.18 -42.28
N SER A 326 13.53 24.20 -41.58
CA SER A 326 12.71 25.27 -42.15
C SER A 326 13.42 25.82 -43.38
N GLY A 327 12.87 25.50 -44.55
CA GLY A 327 13.33 25.96 -45.84
C GLY A 327 13.33 27.49 -45.90
N LYS A 328 14.38 28.00 -46.53
CA LYS A 328 14.71 29.41 -46.77
C LYS A 328 13.58 30.23 -47.37
#